data_AF-A0A929QSZ2-F1
#
_entry.id   AF-A0A929QSZ2-F1
#
_cell.length_a   1.000
_cell.length_b   1.000
_cell.length_c   1.000
_cell.angle_alpha   90.00
_cell.angle_beta   90.00
_cell.angle_gamma   90.00
#
_symmetry.space_group_name_H-M   'P 1'
#
loop_
_entity.id
_entity.type
_entity.pdbx_description
1 polymer ?
#
loop_
_entity_poly.entity_id
_entity_poly.type
_entity_poly.pdbx_seq_one_letter_code
_entity_poly.pdbx_strand_id
1 'polypeptide(L)'
;MKKLHLVLASLATATSFLFAPQAAWANESDDSQESSSALSESSKELENKEQEEAFFKTLLKVEPSAIDKGQDKIFESSKNWMYEAVDGKEPPKPTERPYKIPEDWKLHPSLTKDDRRDVGYRIMTPGMKGYVNLYTLEAYATSPLKGGKLITEKELQERIESDREDALFQDKLEIDGKQFQARYEVEPNQGMACLVLYRLEDTGKEDDSVLVGALYFPLERDQDLETAIGQQVGNLKGILSQLSKDK
;
A
#
# COMPACT_ATOMS: atom_id res chain seq x y z
N MET A 1 66.57 11.66 -21.07
CA MET A 1 66.02 12.88 -20.43
C MET A 1 64.50 12.79 -20.54
N LYS A 2 63.78 12.47 -19.45
CA LYS A 2 63.05 13.42 -18.55
C LYS A 2 61.88 14.10 -19.31
N LYS A 3 60.59 14.01 -18.95
CA LYS A 3 59.93 13.95 -17.63
C LYS A 3 58.49 13.38 -17.72
N LEU A 4 58.08 12.67 -16.67
CA LEU A 4 56.67 12.52 -16.23
C LEU A 4 56.11 13.89 -15.83
N HIS A 5 54.82 14.15 -16.11
CA HIS A 5 54.03 15.08 -15.30
C HIS A 5 52.70 14.45 -14.85
N LEU A 6 52.65 14.33 -13.53
CA LEU A 6 51.56 14.10 -12.61
C LEU A 6 50.61 15.30 -12.63
N VAL A 7 49.30 15.10 -12.61
CA VAL A 7 48.35 16.15 -12.21
C VAL A 7 47.44 15.60 -11.13
N LEU A 8 47.52 16.26 -9.97
CA LEU A 8 46.85 15.98 -8.71
C LEU A 8 45.32 16.18 -8.81
N ALA A 9 44.59 15.34 -8.08
CA ALA A 9 43.23 15.59 -7.65
C ALA A 9 43.23 16.66 -6.53
N SER A 10 42.36 17.65 -6.66
CA SER A 10 42.12 18.71 -5.66
C SER A 10 40.82 18.43 -4.93
N LEU A 11 40.91 18.13 -3.62
CA LEU A 11 39.80 18.22 -2.67
C LEU A 11 39.37 19.69 -2.52
N ALA A 12 38.07 19.96 -2.46
CA ALA A 12 37.53 21.24 -2.01
C ALA A 12 36.81 21.04 -0.66
N THR A 13 37.48 21.49 0.40
CA THR A 13 36.90 21.78 1.71
C THR A 13 36.24 23.15 1.67
N ALA A 14 35.00 23.26 2.16
CA ALA A 14 34.36 24.55 2.42
C ALA A 14 34.13 24.69 3.93
N THR A 15 35.03 25.43 4.58
CA THR A 15 34.81 26.06 5.87
C THR A 15 34.47 27.53 5.62
N SER A 16 33.41 28.03 6.24
CA SER A 16 33.23 29.46 6.49
C SER A 16 32.63 29.61 7.87
N PHE A 17 33.36 30.35 8.70
CA PHE A 17 33.12 30.62 10.12
C PHE A 17 32.73 32.10 10.27
N LEU A 18 32.16 32.41 11.45
CA LEU A 18 32.04 33.72 12.13
C LEU A 18 30.73 34.50 11.86
N PHE A 19 30.04 35.09 12.84
CA PHE A 19 30.17 35.24 14.31
C PHE A 19 28.79 35.68 14.86
N ALA A 20 28.44 35.28 16.09
CA ALA A 20 27.28 35.80 16.86
C ALA A 20 27.52 37.24 17.39
N PRO A 21 26.51 37.90 18.01
CA PRO A 21 26.57 37.94 19.48
C PRO A 21 25.23 37.90 20.26
N GLN A 22 25.31 37.17 21.38
CA GLN A 22 24.80 37.39 22.74
C GLN A 22 23.37 37.87 23.05
N ALA A 23 22.76 37.07 23.95
CA ALA A 23 21.66 37.38 24.83
C ALA A 23 21.88 38.65 25.69
N ALA A 24 20.80 39.37 25.96
CA ALA A 24 20.33 39.61 27.32
C ALA A 24 18.95 40.30 27.26
N TRP A 25 18.06 39.89 28.17
CA TRP A 25 17.27 40.70 29.12
C TRP A 25 16.06 39.87 29.51
N ALA A 26 16.17 39.22 30.67
CA ALA A 26 15.02 38.75 31.41
C ALA A 26 14.34 39.95 32.05
N ASN A 27 13.01 40.03 31.95
CA ASN A 27 12.16 40.47 33.04
C ASN A 27 10.74 39.91 32.84
N GLU A 28 10.22 39.42 33.95
CA GLU A 28 8.97 38.70 34.19
C GLU A 28 7.75 39.34 33.52
N SER A 29 6.88 38.54 32.91
CA SER A 29 5.56 38.20 33.46
C SER A 29 4.71 37.43 32.44
N ASP A 30 3.96 36.46 32.97
CA ASP A 30 2.87 35.65 32.39
C ASP A 30 3.22 34.25 31.82
N ASP A 31 3.76 33.40 32.70
CA ASP A 31 3.68 31.94 32.62
C ASP A 31 2.22 31.48 32.79
N SER A 32 1.42 31.50 31.72
CA SER A 32 0.15 30.75 31.70
C SER A 32 -0.46 30.42 30.34
N GLN A 33 0.24 30.56 29.20
CA GLN A 33 -0.38 30.26 27.88
C GLN A 33 0.31 29.22 26.99
N GLU A 34 1.58 28.82 27.20
CA GLU A 34 2.22 27.82 26.32
C GLU A 34 1.92 26.35 26.68
N SER A 35 1.40 26.07 27.87
CA SER A 35 1.11 24.69 28.29
C SER A 35 -0.25 24.17 27.76
N SER A 36 -1.20 25.07 27.47
CA SER A 36 -2.55 24.67 27.05
C SER A 36 -2.64 24.27 25.57
N SER A 37 -1.84 24.89 24.70
CA SER A 37 -1.83 24.61 23.26
C SER A 37 -1.14 23.28 22.95
N ALA A 38 0.03 23.03 23.54
CA ALA A 38 0.76 21.76 23.35
C ALA A 38 0.01 20.56 23.94
N LEU A 39 -0.64 20.72 25.09
CA LEU A 39 -1.53 19.69 25.64
C LEU A 39 -2.79 19.50 24.80
N SER A 40 -3.34 20.57 24.22
CA SER A 40 -4.51 20.49 23.33
C SER A 40 -4.17 19.84 21.98
N GLU A 41 -3.00 20.09 21.41
CA GLU A 41 -2.55 19.47 20.15
C GLU A 41 -2.26 18.00 20.37
N SER A 42 -1.51 17.64 21.41
CA SER A 42 -1.24 16.24 21.75
C SER A 42 -2.51 15.45 22.07
N SER A 43 -3.51 16.07 22.71
CA SER A 43 -4.79 15.41 22.99
C SER A 43 -5.63 15.21 21.72
N LYS A 44 -5.65 16.20 20.80
CA LYS A 44 -6.35 16.08 19.50
C LYS A 44 -5.69 15.05 18.59
N GLU A 45 -4.36 14.99 18.56
CA GLU A 45 -3.64 13.95 17.82
C GLU A 45 -3.94 12.56 18.38
N LEU A 46 -4.03 12.42 19.70
CA LEU A 46 -4.40 11.16 20.34
C LEU A 46 -5.86 10.77 20.02
N GLU A 47 -6.81 11.69 20.16
CA GLU A 47 -8.22 11.48 19.81
C GLU A 47 -8.39 11.09 18.34
N ASN A 48 -7.71 11.78 17.42
CA ASN A 48 -7.72 11.45 16.00
C ASN A 48 -7.18 10.03 15.77
N LYS A 49 -6.08 9.65 16.43
CA LYS A 49 -5.51 8.31 16.30
C LYS A 49 -6.45 7.22 16.82
N GLU A 50 -7.11 7.44 17.96
CA GLU A 50 -8.09 6.48 18.50
C GLU A 50 -9.31 6.32 17.58
N GLN A 51 -9.79 7.41 16.98
CA GLN A 51 -10.87 7.38 15.99
C GLN A 51 -10.48 6.62 14.73
N GLU A 52 -9.28 6.87 14.19
CA GLU A 52 -8.77 6.14 13.02
C GLU A 52 -8.55 4.65 13.33
N GLU A 53 -8.10 4.29 14.54
CA GLU A 53 -7.94 2.89 14.94
C GLU A 53 -9.30 2.17 15.05
N ALA A 54 -10.30 2.84 15.64
CA ALA A 54 -11.66 2.30 15.74
C ALA A 54 -12.30 2.12 14.36
N PHE A 55 -12.08 3.07 13.45
CA PHE A 55 -12.54 2.97 12.08
C PHE A 55 -11.85 1.83 11.33
N PHE A 56 -10.51 1.72 11.42
CA PHE A 56 -9.76 0.61 10.85
C PHE A 56 -10.29 -0.75 11.32
N LYS A 57 -10.49 -0.93 12.62
CA LYS A 57 -11.08 -2.15 13.20
C LYS A 57 -12.49 -2.44 12.67
N THR A 58 -13.25 -1.40 12.32
CA THR A 58 -14.57 -1.55 11.69
C THR A 58 -14.43 -2.04 10.26
N LEU A 59 -13.51 -1.48 9.46
CA LEU A 59 -13.23 -1.93 8.09
C LEU A 59 -12.77 -3.39 8.05
N LEU A 60 -11.96 -3.83 9.02
CA LEU A 60 -11.52 -5.23 9.10
C LEU A 60 -12.69 -6.22 9.29
N LYS A 61 -13.76 -5.81 9.97
CA LYS A 61 -14.96 -6.62 10.23
C LYS A 61 -15.98 -6.62 9.09
N VAL A 62 -15.79 -5.78 8.07
CA VAL A 62 -16.67 -5.78 6.89
C VAL A 62 -16.56 -7.12 6.17
N GLU A 63 -17.68 -7.78 5.94
CA GLU A 63 -17.72 -9.05 5.21
C GLU A 63 -17.53 -8.86 3.69
N PRO A 64 -16.97 -9.85 2.98
CA PRO A 64 -16.87 -9.82 1.53
C PRO A 64 -18.24 -9.75 0.84
N SER A 65 -18.39 -8.85 -0.12
CA SER A 65 -19.61 -8.74 -0.94
C SER A 65 -19.59 -9.73 -2.09
N ALA A 66 -20.72 -10.41 -2.35
CA ALA A 66 -20.93 -11.14 -3.59
C ALA A 66 -21.19 -10.17 -4.74
N ILE A 67 -20.35 -10.20 -5.79
CA ILE A 67 -20.49 -9.34 -6.97
C ILE A 67 -21.18 -10.14 -8.08
N ASP A 68 -22.50 -10.24 -7.98
CA ASP A 68 -23.30 -11.03 -8.92
C ASP A 68 -23.51 -10.29 -10.26
N LYS A 69 -23.68 -8.97 -10.19
CA LYS A 69 -23.86 -8.05 -11.31
C LYS A 69 -22.65 -7.13 -11.39
N GLY A 70 -21.94 -7.17 -12.51
CA GLY A 70 -20.66 -6.51 -12.67
C GLY A 70 -20.07 -6.76 -14.05
N GLN A 71 -18.88 -6.21 -14.29
CA GLN A 71 -18.12 -6.45 -15.52
C GLN A 71 -17.13 -7.59 -15.29
N ASP A 72 -17.10 -8.57 -16.19
CA ASP A 72 -16.10 -9.63 -16.17
C ASP A 72 -14.73 -9.08 -16.57
N LYS A 73 -13.70 -9.49 -15.83
CA LYS A 73 -12.30 -9.12 -15.99
C LYS A 73 -11.41 -10.33 -15.80
N ILE A 74 -10.18 -10.22 -16.29
CA ILE A 74 -9.11 -11.21 -16.09
C ILE A 74 -7.97 -10.52 -15.34
N PHE A 75 -7.49 -11.16 -14.29
CA PHE A 75 -6.31 -10.75 -13.54
C PHE A 75 -5.24 -11.83 -13.65
N GLU A 76 -4.03 -11.49 -14.05
CA GLU A 76 -2.93 -12.44 -14.17
C GLU A 76 -2.12 -12.48 -12.86
N SER A 77 -1.60 -13.66 -12.52
CA SER A 77 -0.60 -13.80 -11.47
C SER A 77 0.68 -13.00 -11.77
N SER A 78 1.53 -12.86 -10.75
CA SER A 78 2.87 -12.32 -10.91
C SER A 78 3.72 -13.14 -11.86
N LYS A 79 4.74 -12.50 -12.44
CA LYS A 79 5.70 -13.17 -13.32
C LYS A 79 6.89 -13.76 -12.56
N ASN A 80 7.11 -13.45 -11.28
CA ASN A 80 8.17 -14.03 -10.43
C ASN A 80 9.55 -14.10 -11.10
N TRP A 81 9.90 -13.04 -11.83
CA TRP A 81 11.15 -12.98 -12.60
C TRP A 81 11.33 -14.09 -13.64
N MET A 82 10.25 -14.73 -14.10
CA MET A 82 10.21 -15.72 -15.19
C MET A 82 10.38 -15.04 -16.56
N TYR A 83 11.43 -14.23 -16.70
CA TYR A 83 11.74 -13.49 -17.94
C TYR A 83 12.64 -14.28 -18.89
N GLU A 84 13.23 -15.38 -18.41
CA GLU A 84 14.20 -16.16 -19.17
C GLU A 84 13.72 -17.60 -19.33
N ALA A 85 13.80 -18.08 -20.57
CA ALA A 85 13.72 -19.47 -20.91
C ALA A 85 14.78 -20.27 -20.14
N VAL A 86 14.38 -21.00 -19.09
CA VAL A 86 15.26 -22.05 -18.57
C VAL A 86 15.28 -23.15 -19.63
N ASP A 87 16.48 -23.45 -20.13
CA ASP A 87 16.73 -24.46 -21.16
C ASP A 87 16.04 -24.23 -22.52
N GLY A 88 15.85 -22.97 -22.94
CA GLY A 88 15.36 -22.64 -24.28
C GLY A 88 13.85 -22.87 -24.49
N LYS A 89 13.08 -23.09 -23.43
CA LYS A 89 11.61 -23.14 -23.46
C LYS A 89 11.00 -21.79 -23.15
N GLU A 90 9.87 -21.44 -23.78
CA GLU A 90 9.14 -20.21 -23.42
C GLU A 90 8.83 -20.17 -21.92
N PRO A 91 8.92 -18.99 -21.27
CA PRO A 91 8.53 -18.86 -19.88
C PRO A 91 7.06 -19.24 -19.71
N PRO A 92 6.69 -19.89 -18.59
CA PRO A 92 5.31 -20.29 -18.36
C PRO A 92 4.41 -19.05 -18.33
N LYS A 93 3.22 -19.18 -18.91
CA LYS A 93 2.23 -18.11 -18.88
C LYS A 93 1.68 -17.96 -17.47
N PRO A 94 1.52 -16.72 -16.96
CA PRO A 94 0.85 -16.49 -15.68
C PRO A 94 -0.56 -17.08 -15.68
N THR A 95 -1.01 -17.56 -14.52
CA THR A 95 -2.39 -18.01 -14.36
C THR A 95 -3.35 -16.84 -14.52
N GLU A 96 -4.27 -16.94 -15.47
CA GLU A 96 -5.36 -15.98 -15.66
C GLU A 96 -6.53 -16.26 -14.70
N ARG A 97 -6.96 -15.28 -13.92
CA ARG A 97 -7.98 -15.41 -12.88
C ARG A 97 -9.19 -14.55 -13.24
N PRO A 98 -10.34 -15.17 -13.58
CA PRO A 98 -11.55 -14.41 -13.83
C PRO A 98 -12.08 -13.81 -12.53
N TYR A 99 -12.51 -12.55 -12.59
CA TYR A 99 -13.17 -11.87 -11.49
C TYR A 99 -14.19 -10.87 -12.03
N LYS A 100 -15.15 -10.51 -11.19
CA LYS A 100 -16.14 -9.47 -11.49
C LYS A 100 -15.85 -8.21 -10.70
N ILE A 101 -15.96 -7.06 -11.36
CA ILE A 101 -15.93 -5.74 -10.70
C ILE A 101 -17.33 -5.15 -10.57
N PRO A 102 -17.62 -4.36 -9.52
CA PRO A 102 -18.86 -3.62 -9.38
C PRO A 102 -19.11 -2.65 -10.55
N GLU A 103 -20.38 -2.35 -10.85
CA GLU A 103 -20.75 -1.49 -11.99
C GLU A 103 -20.30 -0.03 -11.82
N ASP A 104 -20.24 0.44 -10.58
CA ASP A 104 -19.79 1.76 -10.15
C ASP A 104 -18.26 1.90 -10.15
N TRP A 105 -17.51 0.85 -10.47
CA TRP A 105 -16.06 0.93 -10.67
C TRP A 105 -15.74 1.12 -12.16
N LYS A 106 -14.94 2.13 -12.46
CA LYS A 106 -14.50 2.45 -13.83
C LYS A 106 -12.99 2.41 -13.90
N LEU A 107 -12.45 1.75 -14.93
CA LEU A 107 -11.01 1.70 -15.17
C LEU A 107 -10.44 3.13 -15.23
N HIS A 108 -9.35 3.36 -14.49
CA HIS A 108 -8.67 4.64 -14.43
C HIS A 108 -7.32 4.55 -15.15
N PRO A 109 -7.18 5.14 -16.36
CA PRO A 109 -5.99 4.96 -17.20
C PRO A 109 -4.69 5.37 -16.52
N SER A 110 -4.68 6.48 -15.78
CA SER A 110 -3.45 6.97 -15.12
C SER A 110 -3.04 6.16 -13.89
N LEU A 111 -3.93 5.33 -13.35
CA LEU A 111 -3.62 4.44 -12.22
C LEU A 111 -3.33 3.01 -12.69
N THR A 112 -3.57 2.71 -13.97
CA THR A 112 -3.37 1.38 -14.54
C THR A 112 -2.03 1.34 -15.26
N LYS A 113 -1.08 0.53 -14.77
CA LYS A 113 0.20 0.30 -15.46
C LYS A 113 0.15 -0.93 -16.37
N ASP A 114 -0.65 -1.92 -16.00
CA ASP A 114 -0.88 -3.17 -16.72
C ASP A 114 -2.33 -3.59 -16.50
N ASP A 115 -3.13 -3.63 -17.57
CA ASP A 115 -4.58 -3.88 -17.50
C ASP A 115 -4.95 -5.29 -17.02
N ARG A 116 -3.96 -6.15 -16.81
CA ARG A 116 -4.13 -7.51 -16.28
C ARG A 116 -3.46 -7.73 -14.93
N ARG A 117 -2.53 -6.88 -14.47
CA ARG A 117 -1.71 -7.14 -13.27
C ARG A 117 -1.44 -5.95 -12.35
N ASP A 118 -1.68 -4.74 -12.82
CA ASP A 118 -1.52 -3.49 -12.06
C ASP A 118 -2.57 -2.51 -12.56
N VAL A 119 -3.79 -2.70 -12.03
CA VAL A 119 -5.00 -2.06 -12.51
C VAL A 119 -5.60 -1.13 -11.46
N GLY A 120 -5.91 0.09 -11.89
CA GLY A 120 -6.56 1.10 -11.07
C GLY A 120 -8.01 1.33 -11.50
N TYR A 121 -8.92 1.40 -10.54
CA TYR A 121 -10.33 1.71 -10.74
C TYR A 121 -10.70 2.96 -9.97
N ARG A 122 -11.44 3.87 -10.60
CA ARG A 122 -12.13 4.96 -9.92
C ARG A 122 -13.49 4.47 -9.43
N ILE A 123 -13.82 4.83 -8.19
CA ILE A 123 -15.14 4.59 -7.60
C ILE A 123 -16.07 5.74 -8.00
N MET A 124 -17.23 5.40 -8.55
CA MET A 124 -18.23 6.37 -9.03
C MET A 124 -19.44 6.51 -8.08
N THR A 125 -19.34 5.98 -6.86
CA THR A 125 -20.35 6.14 -5.80
C THR A 125 -20.59 7.62 -5.53
N PRO A 126 -21.85 8.10 -5.59
CA PRO A 126 -22.16 9.51 -5.32
C PRO A 126 -21.63 9.95 -3.95
N GLY A 127 -21.00 11.12 -3.91
CA GLY A 127 -20.43 11.68 -2.67
C GLY A 127 -19.07 11.11 -2.25
N MET A 128 -18.63 9.99 -2.82
CA MET A 128 -17.34 9.38 -2.49
C MET A 128 -16.29 9.67 -3.57
N LYS A 129 -15.17 10.27 -3.16
CA LYS A 129 -13.97 10.36 -4.00
C LYS A 129 -13.01 9.24 -3.58
N GLY A 130 -12.94 8.17 -4.35
CA GLY A 130 -12.08 7.04 -4.04
C GLY A 130 -11.61 6.30 -5.28
N TYR A 131 -10.59 5.48 -5.10
CA TYR A 131 -10.08 4.59 -6.13
C TYR A 131 -9.54 3.31 -5.50
N VAL A 132 -9.42 2.27 -6.32
CA VAL A 132 -8.90 0.96 -5.94
C VAL A 132 -7.77 0.58 -6.87
N ASN A 133 -6.68 0.10 -6.31
CA ASN A 133 -5.61 -0.55 -7.08
C ASN A 133 -5.60 -2.04 -6.76
N LEU A 134 -5.55 -2.87 -7.79
CA LEU A 134 -5.30 -4.31 -7.69
C LEU A 134 -3.99 -4.59 -8.40
N TYR A 135 -3.04 -5.19 -7.68
CA TYR A 135 -1.74 -5.52 -8.24
C TYR A 135 -1.12 -6.76 -7.58
N THR A 136 -0.07 -7.28 -8.20
CA THR A 136 0.73 -8.38 -7.65
C THR A 136 2.14 -7.93 -7.33
N LEU A 137 2.68 -8.39 -6.20
CA LEU A 137 4.12 -8.37 -5.94
C LEU A 137 4.70 -9.78 -6.09
N GLU A 138 6.02 -9.83 -6.25
CA GLU A 138 6.75 -11.07 -6.40
C GLU A 138 6.76 -11.87 -5.08
N ALA A 139 6.29 -13.12 -5.12
CA ALA A 139 6.30 -14.01 -3.95
C ALA A 139 7.62 -14.78 -3.80
N TYR A 140 8.59 -14.50 -4.67
CA TYR A 140 9.90 -15.14 -4.68
C TYR A 140 11.00 -14.09 -4.72
N ALA A 141 12.04 -14.28 -3.91
CA ALA A 141 13.25 -13.43 -3.95
C ALA A 141 14.13 -13.74 -5.17
N THR A 142 14.01 -14.94 -5.72
CA THR A 142 14.71 -15.41 -6.94
C THR A 142 13.73 -16.22 -7.76
N SER A 143 13.87 -16.26 -9.09
CA SER A 143 12.95 -17.01 -9.95
C SER A 143 12.76 -18.46 -9.49
N PRO A 144 11.50 -18.95 -9.37
CA PRO A 144 11.23 -20.35 -9.01
C PRO A 144 11.84 -21.35 -10.00
N LEU A 145 11.93 -20.98 -11.28
CA LEU A 145 12.59 -21.77 -12.33
C LEU A 145 14.09 -21.98 -12.10
N LYS A 146 14.71 -21.17 -11.24
CA LYS A 146 16.13 -21.26 -10.83
C LYS A 146 16.28 -21.78 -9.40
N GLY A 147 15.28 -22.50 -8.88
CA GLY A 147 15.28 -23.04 -7.52
C GLY A 147 14.90 -22.01 -6.45
N GLY A 148 14.29 -20.89 -6.84
CA GLY A 148 13.72 -19.92 -5.92
C GLY A 148 12.67 -20.54 -5.02
N LYS A 149 12.63 -20.10 -3.76
CA LYS A 149 11.62 -20.51 -2.78
C LYS A 149 10.64 -19.38 -2.55
N LEU A 150 9.42 -19.77 -2.18
CA LEU A 150 8.41 -18.83 -1.71
C LEU A 150 8.98 -18.06 -0.51
N ILE A 151 8.71 -16.76 -0.46
CA ILE A 151 9.12 -15.90 0.64
C ILE A 151 8.49 -16.39 1.96
N THR A 152 9.25 -16.27 3.04
CA THR A 152 8.79 -16.50 4.39
C THR A 152 7.89 -15.37 4.89
N GLU A 153 7.18 -15.57 6.00
CA GLU A 153 6.38 -14.50 6.64
C GLU A 153 7.22 -13.26 6.98
N LYS A 154 8.49 -13.46 7.36
CA LYS A 154 9.41 -12.34 7.64
C LYS A 154 9.73 -11.54 6.37
N GLU A 155 10.03 -12.25 5.28
CA GLU A 155 10.32 -11.62 3.98
C GLU A 155 9.07 -10.99 3.36
N LEU A 156 7.87 -11.55 3.64
CA LEU A 156 6.60 -10.94 3.30
C LEU A 156 6.44 -9.59 4.02
N GLN A 157 6.74 -9.53 5.31
CA GLN A 157 6.68 -8.27 6.06
C GLN A 157 7.66 -7.23 5.48
N GLU A 158 8.91 -7.62 5.20
CA GLU A 158 9.91 -6.74 4.55
C GLU A 158 9.43 -6.29 3.15
N ARG A 159 8.74 -7.17 2.41
CA ARG A 159 8.15 -6.83 1.10
C ARG A 159 7.01 -5.83 1.24
N ILE A 160 6.14 -6.00 2.22
CA ILE A 160 5.03 -5.10 2.50
C ILE A 160 5.56 -3.72 2.92
N GLU A 161 6.59 -3.66 3.76
CA GLU A 161 7.23 -2.40 4.20
C GLU A 161 7.96 -1.68 3.06
N SER A 162 8.45 -2.40 2.04
CA SER A 162 9.10 -1.80 0.88
C SER A 162 8.14 -1.40 -0.24
N ASP A 163 6.92 -1.93 -0.26
CA ASP A 163 5.90 -1.60 -1.26
C ASP A 163 5.34 -0.18 -1.08
N ARG A 164 5.12 0.25 0.17
CA ARG A 164 4.37 1.47 0.51
C ARG A 164 4.90 2.17 1.76
N GLU A 165 4.49 3.43 1.94
CA GLU A 165 4.81 4.26 3.11
C GLU A 165 4.45 3.58 4.45
N ASP A 166 4.97 4.13 5.55
CA ASP A 166 4.71 3.62 6.90
C ASP A 166 3.21 3.65 7.23
N ALA A 167 2.69 2.53 7.73
CA ALA A 167 1.28 2.41 8.05
C ALA A 167 1.01 2.95 9.45
N LEU A 168 -0.12 3.62 9.61
CA LEU A 168 -0.61 4.06 10.90
C LEU A 168 -1.04 2.87 11.76
N PHE A 169 -1.67 1.86 11.15
CA PHE A 169 -2.08 0.62 11.79
C PHE A 169 -1.83 -0.60 10.90
N GLN A 170 -1.66 -1.76 11.52
CA GLN A 170 -1.57 -3.04 10.84
C GLN A 170 -2.26 -4.13 11.67
N ASP A 171 -2.88 -5.09 11.00
CA ASP A 171 -3.49 -6.26 11.63
C ASP A 171 -3.63 -7.41 10.61
N LYS A 172 -4.11 -8.56 11.06
CA LYS A 172 -4.47 -9.70 10.21
C LYS A 172 -5.98 -9.85 10.13
N LEU A 173 -6.45 -10.32 8.98
CA LEU A 173 -7.83 -10.73 8.79
C LEU A 173 -7.90 -11.98 7.93
N GLU A 174 -9.05 -12.64 7.97
CA GLU A 174 -9.36 -13.77 7.12
C GLU A 174 -10.46 -13.39 6.13
N ILE A 175 -10.28 -13.76 4.85
CA ILE A 175 -11.28 -13.63 3.79
C ILE A 175 -11.44 -15.01 3.17
N ASP A 176 -12.63 -15.61 3.30
CA ASP A 176 -12.95 -16.96 2.79
C ASP A 176 -11.89 -18.03 3.13
N GLY A 177 -11.45 -18.06 4.39
CA GLY A 177 -10.46 -19.05 4.86
C GLY A 177 -9.01 -18.76 4.46
N LYS A 178 -8.75 -17.63 3.81
CA LYS A 178 -7.40 -17.19 3.41
C LYS A 178 -6.96 -16.02 4.28
N GLN A 179 -5.74 -16.10 4.81
CA GLN A 179 -5.16 -15.06 5.67
C GLN A 179 -4.64 -13.89 4.82
N PHE A 180 -4.91 -12.68 5.29
CA PHE A 180 -4.46 -11.42 4.72
C PHE A 180 -3.78 -10.56 5.80
N GLN A 181 -2.74 -9.85 5.39
CA GLN A 181 -2.16 -8.75 6.16
C GLN A 181 -2.85 -7.45 5.73
N ALA A 182 -3.39 -6.70 6.68
CA ALA A 182 -4.02 -5.41 6.44
C ALA A 182 -3.16 -4.27 6.98
N ARG A 183 -3.05 -3.21 6.20
CA ARG A 183 -2.41 -1.95 6.58
C ARG A 183 -3.38 -0.79 6.38
N TYR A 184 -3.34 0.15 7.32
CA TYR A 184 -4.07 1.41 7.26
C TYR A 184 -3.08 2.56 7.16
N GLU A 185 -3.19 3.33 6.08
CA GLU A 185 -2.31 4.45 5.77
C GLU A 185 -3.14 5.73 5.72
N VAL A 186 -2.55 6.86 6.11
CA VAL A 186 -3.16 8.18 5.99
C VAL A 186 -2.25 9.09 5.20
N GLU A 187 -2.82 9.87 4.29
CA GLU A 187 -2.14 10.85 3.47
C GLU A 187 -2.78 12.23 3.72
N PRO A 188 -2.48 12.91 4.85
CA PRO A 188 -3.17 14.13 5.26
C PRO A 188 -3.07 15.25 4.21
N ASN A 189 -1.93 15.36 3.54
CA ASN A 189 -1.68 16.35 2.49
C ASN A 189 -2.58 16.15 1.25
N GLN A 190 -3.07 14.93 1.04
CA GLN A 190 -4.00 14.61 -0.04
C GLN A 190 -5.45 14.50 0.44
N GLY A 191 -5.69 14.58 1.75
CA GLY A 191 -7.01 14.38 2.36
C GLY A 191 -7.54 12.95 2.16
N MET A 192 -6.66 11.96 2.06
CA MET A 192 -7.01 10.57 1.77
C MET A 192 -6.51 9.63 2.86
N ALA A 193 -7.18 8.49 2.99
CA ALA A 193 -6.72 7.33 3.73
C ALA A 193 -6.77 6.10 2.81
N CYS A 194 -6.01 5.07 3.16
CA CYS A 194 -5.92 3.85 2.37
C CYS A 194 -5.99 2.60 3.26
N LEU A 195 -6.85 1.66 2.87
CA LEU A 195 -6.82 0.29 3.39
C LEU A 195 -6.14 -0.59 2.34
N VAL A 196 -5.06 -1.25 2.72
CA VAL A 196 -4.31 -2.15 1.84
C VAL A 196 -4.35 -3.56 2.41
N LEU A 197 -4.70 -4.53 1.57
CA LEU A 197 -4.81 -5.94 1.91
C LEU A 197 -3.82 -6.75 1.08
N TYR A 198 -2.93 -7.49 1.74
CA TYR A 198 -1.91 -8.32 1.13
C TYR A 198 -2.18 -9.79 1.44
N ARG A 199 -2.09 -10.66 0.44
CA ARG A 199 -2.08 -12.10 0.63
C ARG A 199 -0.90 -12.71 -0.08
N LEU A 200 -0.03 -13.38 0.67
CA LEU A 200 0.91 -14.32 0.10
C LEU A 200 0.16 -15.59 -0.32
N GLU A 201 0.33 -15.95 -1.58
CA GLU A 201 -0.18 -17.20 -2.12
C GLU A 201 0.82 -18.32 -1.94
N ASP A 202 0.31 -19.49 -1.61
CA ASP A 202 1.08 -20.72 -1.45
C ASP A 202 0.27 -21.87 -2.05
N THR A 203 0.04 -21.79 -3.37
CA THR A 203 -0.69 -22.81 -4.13
C THR A 203 0.25 -23.90 -4.66
N GLY A 204 1.56 -23.72 -4.50
CA GLY A 204 2.60 -24.60 -5.01
C GLY A 204 2.90 -24.38 -6.50
N LYS A 205 2.40 -23.30 -7.09
CA LYS A 205 2.61 -22.94 -8.49
C LYS A 205 3.74 -21.92 -8.60
N GLU A 206 4.50 -21.98 -9.69
CA GLU A 206 5.64 -21.08 -9.93
C GLU A 206 5.21 -19.60 -10.12
N ASP A 207 3.92 -19.34 -10.31
CA ASP A 207 3.33 -18.02 -10.41
C ASP A 207 2.60 -17.58 -9.13
N ASP A 208 2.81 -18.26 -8.00
CA ASP A 208 2.32 -17.78 -6.69
C ASP A 208 2.74 -16.33 -6.46
N SER A 209 1.83 -15.49 -5.99
CA SER A 209 2.03 -14.04 -5.92
C SER A 209 1.80 -13.51 -4.52
N VAL A 210 2.22 -12.27 -4.25
CA VAL A 210 1.58 -11.49 -3.20
C VAL A 210 0.47 -10.69 -3.87
N LEU A 211 -0.77 -11.11 -3.66
CA LEU A 211 -1.96 -10.42 -4.18
C LEU A 211 -2.23 -9.19 -3.31
N VAL A 212 -2.37 -8.02 -3.94
CA VAL A 212 -2.58 -6.74 -3.26
C VAL A 212 -3.86 -6.06 -3.74
N GLY A 213 -4.67 -5.63 -2.78
CA GLY A 213 -5.81 -4.77 -3.02
C GLY A 213 -5.74 -3.53 -2.13
N ALA A 214 -5.65 -2.35 -2.72
CA ALA A 214 -5.59 -1.07 -2.01
C ALA A 214 -6.84 -0.24 -2.32
N LEU A 215 -7.59 0.16 -1.29
CA LEU A 215 -8.74 1.05 -1.40
C LEU A 215 -8.40 2.41 -0.80
N TYR A 216 -8.47 3.45 -1.61
CA TYR A 216 -8.29 4.84 -1.20
C TYR A 216 -9.63 5.53 -1.05
N PHE A 217 -9.80 6.26 0.04
CA PHE A 217 -11.03 6.97 0.38
C PHE A 217 -10.73 8.29 1.10
N PRO A 218 -11.69 9.22 1.20
CA PRO A 218 -11.48 10.49 1.87
C PRO A 218 -11.17 10.30 3.36
N LEU A 219 -10.18 11.03 3.87
CA LEU A 219 -9.80 11.01 5.27
C LEU A 219 -10.91 11.62 6.14
N GLU A 220 -11.40 12.80 5.76
CA GLU A 220 -12.57 13.43 6.36
C GLU A 220 -13.84 12.72 5.88
N ARG A 221 -14.60 12.17 6.83
CA ARG A 221 -15.76 11.33 6.57
C ARG A 221 -16.84 11.54 7.62
N ASP A 222 -18.08 11.62 7.16
CA ASP A 222 -19.26 11.51 8.00
C ASP A 222 -19.78 10.06 7.99
N GLN A 223 -20.86 9.80 8.73
CA GLN A 223 -21.44 8.47 8.85
C GLN A 223 -21.90 7.87 7.50
N ASP A 224 -22.40 8.72 6.59
CA ASP A 224 -22.85 8.27 5.27
C ASP A 224 -21.64 7.84 4.42
N LEU A 225 -20.56 8.61 4.47
CA LEU A 225 -19.31 8.26 3.80
C LEU A 225 -18.65 7.02 4.41
N GLU A 226 -18.66 6.86 5.73
CA GLU A 226 -18.18 5.64 6.39
C GLU A 226 -18.96 4.39 5.93
N THR A 227 -20.28 4.54 5.78
CA THR A 227 -21.15 3.47 5.25
C THR A 227 -20.78 3.14 3.80
N ALA A 228 -20.58 4.16 2.96
CA ALA A 228 -20.15 3.98 1.58
C ALA A 228 -18.77 3.31 1.50
N ILE A 229 -17.80 3.74 2.32
CA ILE A 229 -16.47 3.13 2.42
C ILE A 229 -16.60 1.65 2.81
N GLY A 230 -17.43 1.33 3.81
CA GLY A 230 -17.72 -0.04 4.20
C GLY A 230 -18.22 -0.90 3.03
N GLN A 231 -19.12 -0.39 2.20
CA GLN A 231 -19.57 -1.10 1.00
C GLN A 231 -18.43 -1.35 0.00
N GLN A 232 -17.55 -0.36 -0.19
CA GLN A 232 -16.40 -0.50 -1.10
C GLN A 232 -15.33 -1.45 -0.56
N VAL A 233 -15.13 -1.50 0.77
CA VAL A 233 -14.31 -2.53 1.42
C VAL A 233 -14.89 -3.92 1.19
N GLY A 234 -16.21 -4.08 1.35
CA GLY A 234 -16.90 -5.34 1.06
C GLY A 234 -16.69 -5.78 -0.40
N ASN A 235 -16.82 -4.85 -1.34
CA ASN A 235 -16.54 -5.10 -2.76
C ASN A 235 -15.08 -5.51 -3.01
N LEU A 236 -14.12 -4.80 -2.42
CA LEU A 236 -12.70 -5.15 -2.55
C LEU A 236 -12.42 -6.56 -2.01
N LYS A 237 -12.91 -6.87 -0.80
CA LYS A 237 -12.75 -8.21 -0.21
C LYS A 237 -13.44 -9.29 -1.06
N GLY A 238 -14.59 -8.99 -1.66
CA GLY A 238 -15.29 -9.86 -2.59
C GLY A 238 -14.50 -10.14 -3.87
N ILE A 239 -13.75 -9.16 -4.39
CA ILE A 239 -12.82 -9.36 -5.50
C ILE A 239 -11.63 -10.21 -5.07
N LEU A 240 -11.00 -9.88 -3.94
CA LEU A 240 -9.84 -10.62 -3.42
C LEU A 240 -10.19 -12.08 -3.11
N SER A 241 -11.40 -12.35 -2.63
CA SER A 241 -11.97 -13.70 -2.50
C SER A 241 -11.99 -14.42 -3.85
N GLN A 242 -12.59 -13.82 -4.89
CA GLN A 242 -12.65 -14.41 -6.23
C GLN A 242 -11.25 -14.72 -6.78
N LEU A 243 -10.30 -13.81 -6.59
CA LEU A 243 -8.91 -13.94 -7.03
C LEU A 243 -8.08 -14.95 -6.22
N SER A 244 -8.55 -15.31 -5.03
CA SER A 244 -7.88 -16.23 -4.10
C SER A 244 -8.46 -17.64 -4.09
N LYS A 245 -9.45 -17.92 -4.94
CA LYS A 245 -10.01 -19.26 -5.08
C LYS A 245 -8.95 -20.23 -5.57
N ASP A 246 -8.80 -21.34 -4.87
CA ASP A 246 -7.93 -22.43 -5.29
C ASP A 246 -8.46 -22.97 -6.64
N LYS A 247 -7.56 -23.06 -7.63
CA LYS A 247 -7.82 -23.68 -8.94
C LYS A 247 -7.28 -25.08 -8.99
#